data_AF-A0AAF3J1S9-F1
#
_entry.id   AF-A0AAF3J1S9-F1
#
_cell.length_a   1.000
_cell.length_b   1.000
_cell.length_c   1.000
_cell.angle_alpha   90.00
_cell.angle_beta   90.00
_cell.angle_gamma   90.00
#
_symmetry.space_group_name_H-M   'P 1'
#
loop_
_entity.id
_entity.type
_entity.pdbx_description
1 polymer ?
#
loop_
_entity_poly.entity_id
_entity_poly.type
_entity_poly.pdbx_seq_one_letter_code
_entity_poly.pdbx_strand_id
1 'polypeptide(L)'
;MFCMFLVDSSLASTSQQLDPTPTGSTTTDLSGYHRMRLRAHRRRHRLKHTDAREIDELAEMLSKNEEKTRKIKNTETRRERNEELCAVDRETIELNNDLFEFDPPFIEHVRCKNVAEYERGARDRVEEQTCVHGLLRCVQKYAERHVSRRARSSTFWYPYTVIDVPMSCDCMWPVDRYGHLEL
;
A
#
# COMPACT_ATOMS: atom_id res chain seq x y z
N MET A 1 -47.62 -34.28 -17.87
CA MET A 1 -46.65 -35.39 -17.94
C MET A 1 -45.76 -35.26 -16.72
N PHE A 2 -45.86 -36.23 -15.81
CA PHE A 2 -45.23 -36.29 -14.48
C PHE A 2 -43.93 -37.09 -14.53
N CYS A 3 -42.97 -36.76 -13.65
CA CYS A 3 -42.06 -37.63 -12.86
C CYS A 3 -41.12 -36.71 -12.06
N MET A 4 -41.28 -36.46 -10.75
CA MET A 4 -40.98 -37.29 -9.54
C MET A 4 -39.49 -37.70 -9.35
N PHE A 5 -38.78 -37.05 -8.40
CA PHE A 5 -38.32 -37.57 -7.07
C PHE A 5 -37.80 -39.04 -7.03
N LEU A 6 -36.63 -39.49 -6.52
CA LEU A 6 -35.88 -39.36 -5.22
C LEU A 6 -34.53 -40.16 -5.33
N VAL A 7 -33.38 -39.75 -4.75
CA VAL A 7 -32.72 -40.05 -3.42
C VAL A 7 -31.68 -41.20 -3.38
N ASP A 8 -30.59 -40.91 -2.65
CA ASP A 8 -29.42 -41.69 -2.19
C ASP A 8 -29.66 -43.07 -1.53
N SER A 9 -28.63 -43.95 -1.55
CA SER A 9 -27.87 -44.43 -0.35
C SER A 9 -27.22 -45.83 -0.48
N SER A 10 -25.92 -45.89 -0.14
CA SER A 10 -25.09 -46.91 0.57
C SER A 10 -25.35 -48.45 0.50
N LEU A 11 -24.29 -49.26 0.30
CA LEU A 11 -23.53 -50.03 1.33
C LEU A 11 -22.50 -51.06 0.75
N ALA A 12 -21.31 -51.08 1.36
CA ALA A 12 -20.30 -52.13 1.65
C ALA A 12 -20.05 -53.38 0.77
N SER A 13 -18.75 -53.72 0.56
CA SER A 13 -18.17 -55.07 0.77
C SER A 13 -16.63 -55.11 0.79
N THR A 14 -16.11 -56.04 1.60
CA THR A 14 -14.74 -56.26 2.16
C THR A 14 -13.82 -57.17 1.31
N SER A 15 -12.49 -57.03 1.41
CA SER A 15 -11.52 -58.16 1.37
C SER A 15 -10.09 -57.76 1.83
N GLN A 16 -9.35 -58.71 2.42
CA GLN A 16 -8.15 -58.57 3.28
C GLN A 16 -6.80 -58.91 2.58
N GLN A 17 -5.75 -58.12 2.90
CA GLN A 17 -4.38 -58.41 3.45
C GLN A 17 -3.44 -59.53 2.93
N LEU A 18 -2.12 -59.21 2.77
CA LEU A 18 -0.91 -59.91 3.32
C LEU A 18 0.45 -59.29 2.87
N ASP A 19 1.42 -59.15 3.80
CA ASP A 19 2.84 -58.71 3.66
C ASP A 19 3.84 -59.86 3.97
N PRO A 20 5.15 -59.77 3.59
CA PRO A 20 6.22 -60.57 4.22
C PRO A 20 7.46 -59.79 4.76
N THR A 21 8.13 -60.40 5.74
CA THR A 21 9.24 -59.93 6.62
C THR A 21 10.68 -60.29 6.15
N PRO A 22 11.76 -59.67 6.71
CA PRO A 22 13.18 -59.91 6.35
C PRO A 22 14.05 -60.58 7.46
N THR A 23 15.15 -61.24 7.11
CA THR A 23 16.20 -61.75 8.05
C THR A 23 17.63 -61.58 7.52
N GLY A 24 18.60 -61.41 8.43
CA GLY A 24 19.91 -60.77 8.21
C GLY A 24 21.21 -61.60 8.35
N SER A 25 22.30 -60.84 8.14
CA SER A 25 23.75 -60.89 8.48
C SER A 25 24.54 -62.18 8.80
N THR A 26 25.80 -62.21 8.31
CA THR A 26 26.95 -62.92 8.91
C THR A 26 28.25 -62.10 8.78
N THR A 27 29.15 -62.24 9.76
CA THR A 27 30.37 -61.45 10.00
C THR A 27 31.64 -62.18 9.54
N THR A 28 32.53 -61.50 8.80
CA THR A 28 33.91 -61.96 8.51
C THR A 28 34.94 -60.85 8.74
N ASP A 29 36.10 -61.24 9.26
CA ASP A 29 37.20 -60.40 9.74
C ASP A 29 37.69 -59.38 8.69
N LEU A 30 37.64 -58.10 9.02
CA LEU A 30 37.85 -57.01 8.06
C LEU A 30 39.34 -56.64 7.96
N SER A 31 39.94 -56.92 6.79
CA SER A 31 41.29 -56.48 6.37
C SER A 31 41.56 -55.01 6.71
N GLY A 32 42.81 -54.67 7.07
CA GLY A 32 43.21 -53.33 7.52
C GLY A 32 42.80 -52.20 6.56
N TYR A 33 42.76 -52.47 5.26
CA TYR A 33 42.25 -51.55 4.23
C TYR A 33 40.75 -51.23 4.42
N HIS A 34 39.94 -52.24 4.78
CA HIS A 34 38.51 -52.07 5.04
C HIS A 34 38.26 -51.24 6.31
N ARG A 35 39.10 -51.38 7.34
CA ARG A 35 39.04 -50.53 8.55
C ARG A 35 39.39 -49.07 8.22
N MET A 36 40.40 -48.85 7.38
CA MET A 36 40.77 -47.50 6.92
C MET A 36 39.64 -46.87 6.09
N ARG A 37 39.03 -47.62 5.17
CA ARG A 37 37.89 -47.17 4.36
C ARG A 37 36.67 -46.83 5.22
N LEU A 38 36.35 -47.63 6.23
CA LEU A 38 35.28 -47.34 7.19
C LEU A 38 35.56 -46.08 8.01
N ARG A 39 36.81 -45.83 8.43
CA ARG A 39 37.20 -44.60 9.12
C ARG A 39 37.06 -43.37 8.22
N ALA A 40 37.49 -43.45 6.96
CA ALA A 40 37.33 -42.38 5.98
C ALA A 40 35.85 -42.11 5.66
N HIS A 41 35.03 -43.16 5.52
CA HIS A 41 33.58 -43.04 5.33
C HIS A 41 32.91 -42.36 6.53
N ARG A 42 33.23 -42.78 7.77
CA ARG A 42 32.70 -42.15 8.99
C ARG A 42 33.11 -40.68 9.11
N ARG A 43 34.35 -40.32 8.77
CA ARG A 43 34.79 -38.91 8.76
C ARG A 43 34.02 -38.08 7.74
N ARG A 44 33.82 -38.58 6.52
CA ARG A 44 33.02 -37.90 5.49
C ARG A 44 31.55 -37.78 5.90
N HIS A 45 30.98 -38.82 6.52
CA HIS A 45 29.61 -38.78 7.00
C HIS A 45 29.43 -37.81 8.17
N ARG A 46 30.43 -37.71 9.06
CA ARG A 46 30.45 -36.73 10.16
C ARG A 46 30.53 -35.30 9.65
N LEU A 47 31.42 -35.01 8.69
CA LEU A 47 31.56 -33.68 8.08
C LEU A 47 30.29 -33.28 7.31
N LYS A 48 29.70 -34.20 6.53
CA LYS A 48 28.41 -33.95 5.86
C LYS A 48 27.27 -33.67 6.82
N HIS A 49 27.25 -34.33 7.98
CA HIS A 49 26.18 -34.15 8.96
C HIS A 49 26.33 -32.85 9.78
N THR A 50 27.56 -32.37 9.99
CA THR A 50 27.81 -31.07 10.60
C THR A 50 27.43 -29.94 9.65
N ASP A 51 27.87 -30.00 8.39
CA ASP A 51 27.55 -28.97 7.39
C ASP A 51 26.04 -28.91 7.12
N ALA A 52 25.37 -30.06 7.04
CA ALA A 52 23.92 -30.11 6.82
C ALA A 52 23.12 -29.54 8.01
N ARG A 53 23.59 -29.73 9.26
CA ARG A 53 22.92 -29.18 10.45
C ARG A 53 23.11 -27.68 10.57
N GLU A 54 24.31 -27.17 10.27
CA GLU A 54 24.59 -25.73 10.28
C GLU A 54 23.81 -24.99 9.19
N ILE A 55 23.62 -25.61 8.02
CA ILE A 55 22.80 -25.05 6.93
C ILE A 55 21.31 -25.04 7.31
N ASP A 56 20.81 -26.10 7.96
CA ASP A 56 19.42 -26.20 8.40
C ASP A 56 19.09 -25.17 9.49
N GLU A 57 20.00 -24.99 10.46
CA GLU A 57 19.88 -23.96 11.50
C GLU A 57 19.91 -22.54 10.92
N LEU A 58 20.78 -22.28 9.93
CA LEU A 58 20.82 -20.99 9.23
C LEU A 58 19.55 -20.75 8.41
N ALA A 59 19.03 -21.77 7.71
CA ALA A 59 17.80 -21.69 6.96
C ALA A 59 16.58 -21.44 7.87
N GLU A 60 16.54 -22.06 9.05
CA GLU A 60 15.48 -21.84 10.03
C GLU A 60 15.54 -20.44 10.64
N MET A 61 16.74 -19.91 10.93
CA MET A 61 16.92 -18.52 11.38
C MET A 61 16.52 -17.51 10.30
N LEU A 62 16.86 -17.76 9.03
CA LEU A 62 16.42 -16.92 7.90
C LEU A 62 14.90 -16.97 7.75
N SER A 63 14.29 -18.15 7.83
CA SER A 63 12.83 -18.33 7.73
C SER A 63 12.09 -17.63 8.88
N LYS A 64 12.59 -17.74 10.12
CA LYS A 64 12.04 -17.03 11.29
C LYS A 64 12.20 -15.52 11.17
N ASN A 65 13.30 -15.04 10.63
CA ASN A 65 13.54 -13.61 10.38
C ASN A 65 12.63 -13.08 9.26
N GLU A 66 12.40 -13.85 8.20
CA GLU A 66 11.43 -13.52 7.15
C GLU A 66 10.00 -13.47 7.70
N GLU A 67 9.61 -14.43 8.55
CA GLU A 67 8.26 -14.43 9.11
C GLU A 67 8.06 -13.32 10.14
N LYS A 68 9.10 -13.01 10.93
CA LYS A 68 9.10 -11.88 11.85
C LYS A 68 9.05 -10.54 11.12
N THR A 69 9.78 -10.37 10.01
CA THR A 69 9.70 -9.17 9.17
C THR A 69 8.37 -9.06 8.43
N ARG A 70 7.77 -10.17 7.97
CA ARG A 70 6.41 -10.19 7.42
C ARG A 70 5.36 -9.79 8.45
N LYS A 71 5.48 -10.27 9.69
CA LYS A 71 4.57 -9.92 10.79
C LYS A 71 4.72 -8.45 11.21
N ILE A 72 5.94 -7.92 11.32
CA ILE A 72 6.21 -6.51 11.64
C ILE A 72 5.64 -5.58 10.55
N LYS A 73 5.81 -5.93 9.26
CA LYS A 73 5.21 -5.20 8.13
C LYS A 73 3.68 -5.20 8.13
N ASN A 74 3.03 -6.16 8.80
CA ASN A 74 1.57 -6.26 8.83
C ASN A 74 0.97 -5.50 10.02
N THR A 75 1.74 -5.31 11.09
CA THR A 75 1.34 -4.54 12.27
C THR A 75 1.69 -3.06 12.18
N GLU A 76 2.75 -2.70 11.46
CA GLU A 76 2.99 -1.31 11.07
C GLU A 76 2.17 -1.01 9.81
N THR A 77 1.15 -0.15 9.95
CA THR A 77 0.48 0.62 8.88
C THR A 77 -0.81 0.09 8.24
N ARG A 78 -1.81 -0.35 9.03
CA ARG A 78 -3.19 0.03 8.66
C ARG A 78 -3.40 1.51 9.00
N ARG A 79 -2.64 2.40 8.35
CA ARG A 79 -2.86 3.85 8.46
C ARG A 79 -4.29 4.11 8.01
N GLU A 80 -5.06 4.78 8.86
CA GLU A 80 -6.37 5.28 8.46
C GLU A 80 -6.16 6.19 7.25
N ARG A 81 -6.85 5.86 6.15
CA ARG A 81 -6.81 6.66 4.93
C ARG A 81 -7.92 7.68 5.05
N ASN A 82 -7.54 8.95 5.07
CA ASN A 82 -8.47 10.07 5.01
C ASN A 82 -8.66 10.46 3.55
N GLU A 83 -9.90 10.71 3.17
CA GLU A 83 -10.28 11.19 1.85
C GLU A 83 -10.89 12.59 1.97
N GLU A 84 -10.76 13.37 0.90
CA GLU A 84 -11.35 14.71 0.84
C GLU A 84 -12.88 14.60 0.83
N LEU A 85 -13.55 15.32 1.75
CA LEU A 85 -15.02 15.37 1.79
C LEU A 85 -15.60 16.16 0.62
N CYS A 86 -14.83 17.12 0.09
CA CYS A 86 -15.20 17.97 -1.02
C CYS A 86 -14.38 17.60 -2.25
N ALA A 87 -15.05 17.26 -3.35
CA ALA A 87 -14.42 17.17 -4.65
C ALA A 87 -13.79 18.51 -5.05
N VAL A 88 -12.54 18.45 -5.49
CA VAL A 88 -11.75 19.59 -5.96
C VAL A 88 -11.20 19.32 -7.34
N ASP A 89 -10.81 20.41 -8.01
CA ASP A 89 -10.04 20.42 -9.23
C ASP A 89 -8.72 21.17 -9.01
N ARG A 90 -7.64 20.67 -9.58
CA ARG A 90 -6.29 21.16 -9.36
C ARG A 90 -5.71 21.62 -10.69
N GLU A 91 -5.26 22.87 -10.73
CA GLU A 91 -4.66 23.48 -11.90
C GLU A 91 -3.32 24.10 -11.52
N THR A 92 -2.29 23.84 -12.30
CA THR A 92 -0.98 24.48 -12.13
C THR A 92 -0.92 25.72 -13.01
N ILE A 93 -0.67 26.88 -12.41
CA ILE A 93 -0.58 28.17 -13.09
C ILE A 93 0.88 28.58 -13.18
N GLU A 94 1.40 28.65 -14.40
CA GLU A 94 2.72 29.20 -14.69
C GLU A 94 2.73 30.72 -14.44
N LEU A 95 3.68 31.18 -13.63
CA LEU A 95 3.88 32.60 -13.32
C LEU A 95 4.93 33.24 -14.23
N ASN A 96 5.89 32.45 -14.72
CA ASN A 96 6.93 32.92 -15.61
C ASN A 96 6.35 33.49 -16.91
N ASN A 97 6.81 34.66 -17.30
CA ASN A 97 6.42 35.31 -18.55
C ASN A 97 7.65 35.93 -19.23
N ASP A 98 7.46 36.69 -20.30
CA ASP A 98 8.56 37.26 -21.08
C ASP A 98 9.36 38.33 -20.33
N LEU A 99 8.75 38.98 -19.32
CA LEU A 99 9.36 40.08 -18.58
C LEU A 99 9.93 39.63 -17.24
N PHE A 100 9.24 38.71 -16.57
CA PHE A 100 9.51 38.31 -15.20
C PHE A 100 9.72 36.83 -15.06
N GLU A 101 10.63 36.49 -14.15
CA GLU A 101 10.87 35.15 -13.66
C GLU A 101 10.46 35.08 -12.18
N PHE A 102 9.86 33.97 -11.80
CA PHE A 102 9.32 33.69 -10.49
C PHE A 102 9.95 32.42 -9.91
N ASP A 103 10.06 32.38 -8.58
CA ASP A 103 10.48 31.20 -7.82
C ASP A 103 9.55 31.00 -6.60
N PRO A 104 8.77 29.89 -6.55
CA PRO A 104 8.62 28.88 -7.61
C PRO A 104 8.02 29.47 -8.90
N PRO A 105 8.29 28.85 -10.07
CA PRO A 105 7.84 29.36 -11.36
C PRO A 105 6.34 29.18 -11.61
N PHE A 106 5.65 28.42 -10.76
CA PHE A 106 4.22 28.16 -10.83
C PHE A 106 3.59 28.17 -9.43
N ILE A 107 2.26 28.27 -9.40
CA ILE A 107 1.43 28.05 -8.22
C ILE A 107 0.33 27.04 -8.53
N GLU A 108 -0.15 26.35 -7.50
CA GLU A 108 -1.30 25.46 -7.62
C GLU A 108 -2.58 26.20 -7.23
N HIS A 109 -3.56 26.16 -8.13
CA HIS A 109 -4.93 26.55 -7.89
C HIS A 109 -5.74 25.31 -7.54
N VAL A 110 -6.33 25.28 -6.35
CA VAL A 110 -7.24 24.21 -5.90
C VAL A 110 -8.64 24.79 -5.80
N ARG A 111 -9.49 24.44 -6.76
CA ARG A 111 -10.85 24.95 -6.88
C ARG A 111 -11.88 23.91 -6.49
N CYS A 112 -12.99 24.32 -5.87
CA CYS A 112 -14.11 23.41 -5.63
C CYS A 112 -14.70 23.02 -6.97
N LYS A 113 -15.05 21.73 -7.11
CA LYS A 113 -15.43 21.19 -8.42
C LYS A 113 -16.60 21.96 -9.04
N ASN A 114 -17.59 22.34 -8.23
CA ASN A 114 -18.72 23.15 -8.68
C ASN A 114 -18.32 24.55 -9.21
N VAL A 115 -17.33 25.18 -8.58
CA VAL A 115 -16.80 26.49 -9.00
C VAL A 115 -15.99 26.33 -10.29
N ALA A 116 -15.11 25.33 -10.35
CA ALA A 116 -14.30 25.06 -11.55
C ALA A 116 -15.15 24.72 -12.78
N GLU A 117 -16.22 23.94 -12.62
CA GLU A 117 -17.17 23.62 -13.69
C GLU A 117 -17.91 24.87 -14.19
N TYR A 118 -18.31 25.77 -13.28
CA TYR A 118 -18.95 27.03 -13.64
C TYR A 118 -17.99 27.96 -14.40
N GLU A 119 -16.77 28.16 -13.90
CA GLU A 119 -15.78 29.04 -14.53
C GLU A 119 -15.36 28.58 -15.93
N ARG A 120 -15.39 27.25 -16.18
CA ARG A 120 -15.17 26.67 -17.51
C ARG A 120 -16.39 26.72 -18.44
N GLY A 121 -17.54 27.23 -17.97
CA GLY A 121 -18.78 27.28 -18.74
C GLY A 121 -19.44 25.92 -18.94
N ALA A 122 -19.12 24.91 -18.13
CA ALA A 122 -19.83 23.62 -18.15
C ALA A 122 -21.24 23.72 -17.55
N ARG A 123 -21.51 24.78 -16.78
CA ARG A 123 -22.81 25.10 -16.17
C ARG A 123 -23.08 26.59 -16.21
N ASP A 124 -24.34 26.97 -16.39
CA ASP A 124 -24.78 28.38 -16.43
C ASP A 124 -24.78 29.07 -15.05
N ARG A 125 -24.75 28.28 -13.96
CA ARG A 125 -24.75 28.76 -12.58
C ARG A 125 -23.92 27.87 -11.68
N VAL A 126 -23.39 28.44 -10.60
CA VAL A 126 -22.69 27.69 -9.56
C VAL A 126 -23.72 26.86 -8.79
N GLU A 127 -23.65 25.53 -8.94
CA GLU A 127 -24.45 24.61 -8.11
C GLU A 127 -23.78 24.41 -6.75
N GLU A 128 -24.58 24.25 -5.70
CA GLU A 128 -24.06 23.98 -4.37
C GLU A 128 -23.46 22.57 -4.29
N GLN A 129 -22.22 22.47 -3.84
CA GLN A 129 -21.59 21.19 -3.51
C GLN A 129 -21.71 20.95 -2.01
N THR A 130 -22.22 19.78 -1.64
CA THR A 130 -22.41 19.38 -0.25
C THR A 130 -21.51 18.22 0.15
N CYS A 131 -21.26 18.07 1.44
CA CYS A 131 -20.51 16.99 2.06
C CYS A 131 -21.29 16.44 3.27
N VAL A 132 -20.89 15.27 3.79
CA VAL A 132 -21.57 14.58 4.92
C VAL A 132 -23.07 14.41 4.65
N HIS A 133 -23.41 13.57 3.66
CA HIS A 133 -24.80 13.26 3.27
C HIS A 133 -25.69 14.49 3.00
N GLY A 134 -25.12 15.60 2.52
CA GLY A 134 -25.89 16.81 2.20
C GLY A 134 -26.06 17.78 3.38
N LEU A 135 -25.51 17.47 4.55
CA LEU A 135 -25.64 18.31 5.75
C LEU A 135 -24.69 19.51 5.70
N LEU A 136 -23.45 19.31 5.26
CA LEU A 136 -22.44 20.35 5.24
C LEU A 136 -22.21 20.87 3.82
N ARG A 137 -21.60 22.04 3.69
CA ARG A 137 -21.32 22.68 2.39
C ARG A 137 -19.84 22.73 2.11
N CYS A 138 -19.48 22.49 0.87
CA CYS A 138 -18.12 22.69 0.37
C CYS A 138 -17.93 24.17 0.01
N VAL A 139 -16.97 24.81 0.68
CA VAL A 139 -16.70 26.24 0.55
C VAL A 139 -15.28 26.46 0.04
N GLN A 140 -15.14 27.25 -1.02
CA GLN A 140 -13.85 27.65 -1.57
C GLN A 140 -13.11 28.54 -0.58
N LYS A 141 -11.85 28.19 -0.30
CA LYS A 141 -10.92 29.03 0.45
C LYS A 141 -9.92 29.69 -0.47
N TYR A 142 -9.65 30.95 -0.19
CA TYR A 142 -8.64 31.75 -0.85
C TYR A 142 -7.57 32.17 0.16
N ALA A 143 -6.32 32.26 -0.28
CA ALA A 143 -5.24 32.82 0.52
C ALA A 143 -4.22 33.54 -0.36
N GLU A 144 -3.29 34.22 0.29
CA GLU A 144 -2.12 34.77 -0.39
C GLU A 144 -1.02 33.71 -0.55
N ARG A 145 -0.23 33.84 -1.63
CA ARG A 145 0.98 33.04 -1.88
C ARG A 145 2.17 33.97 -2.05
N HIS A 146 3.21 33.72 -1.26
CA HIS A 146 4.47 34.43 -1.39
C HIS A 146 5.41 33.69 -2.32
N VAL A 147 5.94 34.41 -3.30
CA VAL A 147 6.91 33.93 -4.28
C VAL A 147 8.03 34.97 -4.42
N SER A 148 9.17 34.57 -4.95
CA SER A 148 10.22 35.51 -5.35
C SER A 148 10.00 35.91 -6.80
N ARG A 149 10.24 37.18 -7.15
CA ARG A 149 10.14 37.69 -8.53
C ARG A 149 11.40 38.47 -8.90
N ARG A 150 11.90 38.28 -10.12
CA ARG A 150 12.92 39.14 -10.75
C ARG A 150 12.54 39.48 -12.19
N ALA A 151 13.07 40.58 -12.71
CA ALA A 151 13.08 40.79 -14.16
C ALA A 151 14.08 39.81 -14.80
N ARG A 152 13.80 39.28 -15.99
CA ARG A 152 14.71 38.31 -16.66
C ARG A 152 16.11 38.84 -16.95
N SER A 153 16.25 40.15 -17.08
CA SER A 153 17.54 40.83 -17.25
C SER A 153 18.25 41.17 -15.95
N SER A 154 17.59 40.95 -14.80
CA SER A 154 18.10 41.28 -13.47
C SER A 154 18.61 40.04 -12.76
N THR A 155 19.64 40.20 -11.93
CA THR A 155 20.12 39.15 -11.03
C THR A 155 19.47 39.20 -9.65
N PHE A 156 18.69 40.25 -9.34
CA PHE A 156 18.13 40.50 -8.02
C PHE A 156 16.69 40.00 -7.90
N TRP A 157 16.44 39.21 -6.87
CA TRP A 157 15.12 38.70 -6.49
C TRP A 157 14.45 39.59 -5.45
N TYR A 158 13.13 39.73 -5.55
CA TYR A 158 12.30 40.51 -4.64
C TYR A 158 11.11 39.68 -4.16
N PRO A 159 10.65 39.86 -2.91
CA PRO A 159 9.43 39.22 -2.45
C PRO A 159 8.23 39.75 -3.24
N TYR A 160 7.33 38.85 -3.60
CA TYR A 160 6.10 39.16 -4.31
C TYR A 160 4.96 38.32 -3.75
N THR A 161 3.78 38.93 -3.62
CA THR A 161 2.60 38.26 -3.09
C THR A 161 1.55 38.16 -4.18
N VAL A 162 1.16 36.94 -4.52
CA VAL A 162 -0.03 36.66 -5.32
C VAL A 162 -1.21 36.60 -4.35
N ILE A 163 -2.20 37.45 -4.57
CA ILE A 163 -3.42 37.52 -3.75
C ILE A 163 -4.53 36.66 -4.36
N ASP A 164 -5.55 36.35 -3.55
CA ASP A 164 -6.77 35.65 -3.98
C ASP A 164 -6.52 34.32 -4.71
N VAL A 165 -5.51 33.57 -4.26
CA VAL A 165 -5.20 32.24 -4.81
C VAL A 165 -6.20 31.22 -4.25
N PRO A 166 -6.92 30.44 -5.08
CA PRO A 166 -7.80 29.37 -4.61
C PRO A 166 -6.96 28.20 -4.07
N MET A 167 -7.16 27.86 -2.80
CA MET A 167 -6.20 27.06 -2.03
C MET A 167 -6.74 25.72 -1.54
N SER A 168 -8.02 25.67 -1.19
CA SER A 168 -8.67 24.46 -0.69
C SER A 168 -10.18 24.59 -0.76
N CYS A 169 -10.84 23.46 -0.53
CA CYS A 169 -12.27 23.38 -0.30
C CYS A 169 -12.54 22.72 1.03
N ASP A 170 -13.21 23.46 1.91
CA ASP A 170 -13.49 23.01 3.26
C ASP A 170 -14.96 22.61 3.39
N CYS A 171 -15.20 21.52 4.10
CA CYS A 171 -16.54 21.07 4.45
C CYS A 171 -17.02 21.82 5.70
N MET A 172 -17.86 22.83 5.52
CA MET A 172 -18.25 23.79 6.56
C MET A 172 -19.73 23.69 6.96
N TRP A 173 -20.00 24.07 8.20
CA TRP A 173 -21.35 24.16 8.77
C TRP A 173 -22.11 25.39 8.24
N PRO A 174 -23.29 25.21 7.62
CA PRO A 174 -24.07 26.31 7.08
C PRO A 174 -24.90 27.01 8.16
N VAL A 175 -24.34 28.06 8.75
CA VAL A 175 -24.96 28.86 9.83
C VAL A 175 -26.31 29.49 9.41
N ASP A 176 -26.45 29.86 8.14
CA ASP A 176 -27.70 30.37 7.54
C ASP A 176 -28.82 29.33 7.50
N ARG A 177 -28.51 28.03 7.45
CA ARG A 177 -29.51 26.96 7.43
C ARG A 177 -29.85 26.42 8.81
N TYR A 178 -28.84 26.26 9.67
CA TYR A 178 -28.99 25.53 10.93
C TYR A 178 -28.68 26.37 12.18
N GLY A 179 -28.34 27.65 12.02
CA GLY A 179 -27.93 28.51 13.12
C GLY A 179 -26.48 28.28 13.56
N HIS A 180 -26.02 29.08 14.52
CA HIS A 180 -24.73 28.88 15.17
C HIS A 180 -24.76 27.61 16.03
N LEU A 181 -23.63 26.90 16.09
CA LEU A 181 -23.48 25.78 17.01
C LEU A 181 -23.26 26.33 18.42
N GLU A 182 -24.25 26.18 19.29
CA GLU A 182 -24.09 26.39 20.73
C GLU A 182 -23.42 25.12 21.30
N LEU A 183 -22.19 25.27 21.80
CA LEU A 183 -21.40 24.23 22.46
C LEU A 183 -21.50 24.37 23.98
#